data_AF-R7SI55-F1
#
_entry.id   AF-R7SI55-F1
#
_cell.length_a   1.000
_cell.length_b   1.000
_cell.length_c   1.000
_cell.angle_alpha   90.00
_cell.angle_beta   90.00
_cell.angle_gamma   90.00
#
_symmetry.space_group_name_H-M   'P 1'
#
loop_
_entity.id
_entity.type
_entity.pdbx_description
1 polymer ?
#
loop_
_entity_poly.entity_id
_entity_poly.type
_entity_poly.pdbx_seq_one_letter_code
_entity_poly.pdbx_strand_id
1 'polypeptide(L)'
;MRLQEETGVTASLSEAIPGVGEQVLRVLGSVESATEAYFLIASDLIRTHPLRSTSVESDSAPTTCLRLLIPHNMLGSIIGRHGRKIKAMHASSGAQISTREHMLPNSTEHIMQLCGTSESIRRAVRDICLCFLEDDELCAGTVLFHPAAPDQPSSPVTQPTGTRPFTREIDVPSDMVGSIIGRGGTNINEMKRMSGAEIVIAKAPREGVERQTVTIVETYDAYKRARTLLYEHIEKTRRARHSRRK
;
A
#
# COMPACT_ATOMS: atom_id res chain seq x y z
N MET A 1 25.23 11.27 5.80
CA MET A 1 24.85 11.99 7.04
C MET A 1 24.07 13.26 6.77
N ARG A 2 24.47 14.14 5.81
CA ARG A 2 23.69 15.36 5.47
C ARG A 2 22.19 15.17 5.27
N LEU A 3 21.76 14.11 4.57
CA LEU A 3 20.34 13.85 4.33
C LEU A 3 19.51 13.75 5.63
N GLN A 4 20.06 13.08 6.66
CA GLN A 4 19.35 12.90 7.94
C GLN A 4 19.34 14.20 8.76
N GLU A 5 20.43 14.96 8.74
CA GLU A 5 20.55 16.25 9.44
C GLU A 5 19.59 17.31 8.87
N GLU A 6 19.44 17.36 7.54
CA GLU A 6 18.63 18.37 6.86
C GLU A 6 17.12 18.08 6.91
N THR A 7 16.73 16.80 6.99
CA THR A 7 15.30 16.41 6.87
C THR A 7 14.72 15.77 8.12
N GLY A 8 15.57 15.37 9.07
CA GLY A 8 15.17 14.65 10.27
C GLY A 8 14.75 13.19 10.03
N VAL A 9 14.98 12.64 8.82
CA VAL A 9 14.69 11.23 8.53
C VAL A 9 15.78 10.31 9.06
N THR A 10 15.41 9.08 9.39
CA THR A 10 16.35 7.97 9.57
C THR A 10 16.54 7.27 8.23
N ALA A 11 17.74 7.39 7.65
CA ALA A 11 18.07 6.77 6.36
C ALA A 11 19.12 5.67 6.52
N SER A 12 18.86 4.46 6.02
CA SER A 12 19.82 3.35 6.03
C SER A 12 19.96 2.72 4.65
N LEU A 13 21.17 2.31 4.29
CA LEU A 13 21.47 1.66 3.02
C LEU A 13 21.71 0.17 3.27
N SER A 14 21.21 -0.70 2.39
CA SER A 14 21.49 -2.14 2.46
C SER A 14 22.98 -2.42 2.24
N GLU A 15 23.45 -3.54 2.79
CA GLU A 15 24.81 -4.03 2.52
C GLU A 15 25.06 -4.18 1.02
N ALA A 16 26.25 -3.80 0.57
CA ALA A 16 26.65 -3.97 -0.82
C ALA A 16 26.99 -5.44 -1.06
N ILE A 17 26.30 -6.08 -2.00
CA ILE A 17 26.52 -7.49 -2.32
C ILE A 17 27.47 -7.58 -3.51
N PRO A 18 28.55 -8.39 -3.43
CA PRO A 18 29.47 -8.55 -4.54
C PRO A 18 28.75 -8.96 -5.83
N GLY A 19 28.98 -8.21 -6.91
CA GLY A 19 28.37 -8.45 -8.22
C GLY A 19 26.98 -7.83 -8.42
N VAL A 20 26.35 -7.27 -7.38
CA VAL A 20 25.08 -6.54 -7.48
C VAL A 20 25.34 -5.04 -7.36
N GLY A 21 25.14 -4.31 -8.45
CA GLY A 21 25.32 -2.85 -8.49
C GLY A 21 24.15 -2.03 -7.91
N GLU A 22 23.05 -2.67 -7.52
CA GLU A 22 21.88 -2.02 -6.93
C GLU A 22 21.86 -2.18 -5.40
N GLN A 23 21.60 -1.10 -4.66
CA GLN A 23 21.41 -1.10 -3.20
C GLN A 23 20.05 -0.54 -2.83
N VAL A 24 19.49 -0.99 -1.71
CA VAL A 24 18.19 -0.53 -1.20
C VAL A 24 18.42 0.56 -0.17
N LEU A 25 17.94 1.78 -0.46
CA LEU A 25 17.88 2.87 0.50
C LEU A 25 16.54 2.83 1.24
N ARG A 26 16.58 2.66 2.56
CA ARG A 26 15.44 2.77 3.46
C ARG A 26 15.39 4.17 4.06
N VAL A 27 14.23 4.82 3.96
CA VAL A 27 13.97 6.13 4.55
C VAL A 27 12.78 6.01 5.51
N LEU A 28 12.94 6.45 6.75
CA LEU A 28 11.91 6.41 7.79
C LEU A 28 11.70 7.82 8.36
N GLY A 29 10.46 8.27 8.44
CA GLY A 29 10.10 9.59 8.95
C GLY A 29 8.61 9.89 8.71
N SER A 30 8.18 11.12 9.03
CA SER A 30 6.84 11.59 8.64
C SER A 30 6.74 11.75 7.12
N VAL A 31 5.52 11.96 6.61
CA VAL A 31 5.29 12.20 5.18
C VAL A 31 6.06 13.41 4.70
N GLU A 32 6.09 14.48 5.50
CA GLU A 32 6.79 15.73 5.21
C GLU A 32 8.31 15.51 5.15
N SER A 33 8.89 14.87 6.18
CA SER A 33 10.32 14.58 6.24
C SER A 33 10.76 13.64 5.13
N ALA A 34 9.99 12.57 4.86
CA ALA A 34 10.28 11.63 3.78
C ALA A 34 10.22 12.33 2.42
N THR A 35 9.19 13.13 2.17
CA THR A 35 9.02 13.90 0.94
C THR A 35 10.22 14.82 0.68
N GLU A 36 10.70 15.51 1.72
CA GLU A 36 11.87 16.37 1.61
C GLU A 36 13.16 15.56 1.36
N ALA A 37 13.31 14.40 2.00
CA ALA A 37 14.44 13.52 1.73
C ALA A 37 14.47 13.06 0.27
N TYR A 38 13.34 12.66 -0.30
CA TYR A 38 13.24 12.28 -1.71
C TYR A 38 13.52 13.44 -2.67
N PHE A 39 13.15 14.67 -2.30
CA PHE A 39 13.49 15.88 -3.07
C PHE A 39 15.00 16.12 -3.12
N LEU A 40 15.68 16.03 -1.97
CA LEU A 40 17.13 16.22 -1.89
C LEU A 40 17.87 15.11 -2.64
N ILE A 41 17.43 13.84 -2.51
CA ILE A 41 17.97 12.71 -3.26
C ILE A 41 17.82 12.96 -4.77
N ALA A 42 16.63 13.34 -5.23
CA ALA A 42 16.39 13.61 -6.64
C ALA A 42 17.26 14.78 -7.15
N SER A 43 17.40 15.84 -6.37
CA SER A 43 18.22 17.01 -6.71
C SER A 43 19.71 16.65 -6.81
N ASP A 44 20.22 15.83 -5.89
CA ASP A 44 21.60 15.36 -5.92
C ASP A 44 21.86 14.40 -7.10
N LEU A 45 20.91 13.51 -7.39
CA LEU A 45 20.96 12.62 -8.55
C LEU A 45 20.93 13.40 -9.87
N ILE A 46 20.13 14.46 -9.96
CA ILE A 46 20.14 15.34 -11.14
C ILE A 46 21.51 16.01 -11.32
N ARG A 47 22.12 16.47 -10.22
CA ARG A 47 23.44 17.13 -10.26
C ARG A 47 24.55 16.18 -10.67
N THR A 48 24.47 14.92 -10.24
CA THR A 48 25.53 13.91 -10.48
C THR A 48 25.32 13.13 -11.78
N HIS A 49 24.07 12.85 -12.15
CA HIS A 49 23.68 12.00 -13.28
C HIS A 49 22.37 12.50 -13.94
N PRO A 50 22.38 13.67 -14.62
CA PRO A 50 21.17 14.20 -15.25
C PRO A 50 20.72 13.28 -16.39
N LEU A 51 19.47 12.79 -16.32
CA LEU A 51 18.85 12.13 -17.46
C LEU A 51 18.35 13.20 -18.43
N ARG A 52 19.02 13.30 -19.60
CA ARG A 52 18.58 14.15 -20.71
C ARG A 52 17.62 13.34 -21.57
N SER A 53 16.34 13.74 -21.61
CA SER A 53 15.38 13.19 -22.56
C SER A 53 15.86 13.50 -23.99
N THR A 54 16.10 12.47 -24.79
CA THR A 54 16.42 12.60 -26.22
C THR A 54 15.13 12.89 -27.00
N SER A 55 14.60 14.09 -26.82
CA SER A 55 13.52 14.62 -27.64
C SER A 55 13.85 16.09 -27.84
N VAL A 56 14.21 16.41 -29.07
CA VAL A 56 14.49 17.76 -29.56
C VAL A 56 13.28 18.65 -29.30
N GLU A 57 13.58 19.89 -28.89
CA GLU A 57 12.70 21.06 -28.65
C GLU A 57 12.31 21.36 -27.18
N SER A 58 12.82 22.52 -26.74
CA SER A 58 12.43 23.36 -25.58
C SER A 58 12.92 22.96 -24.18
N ASP A 59 13.86 23.75 -23.65
CA ASP A 59 14.11 24.14 -22.23
C ASP A 59 13.53 23.26 -21.11
N SER A 60 13.67 21.94 -21.20
CA SER A 60 13.12 21.03 -20.21
C SER A 60 14.07 20.95 -19.02
N ALA A 61 13.57 21.34 -17.85
CA ALA A 61 14.30 21.26 -16.59
C ALA A 61 14.90 19.85 -16.40
N PRO A 62 16.10 19.73 -15.81
CA PRO A 62 16.78 18.44 -15.72
C PRO A 62 15.94 17.44 -14.91
N THR A 63 15.92 16.20 -15.40
CA THR A 63 15.09 15.13 -14.83
C THR A 63 15.94 13.98 -14.31
N THR A 64 15.35 13.20 -13.40
CA THR A 64 15.90 11.94 -12.92
C THR A 64 14.78 10.92 -12.74
N CYS A 65 15.15 9.66 -12.51
CA CYS A 65 14.22 8.55 -12.29
C CYS A 65 14.58 7.83 -11.00
N LEU A 66 13.61 7.70 -10.09
CA LEU A 66 13.70 6.89 -8.89
C LEU A 66 12.95 5.57 -9.07
N ARG A 67 13.41 4.51 -8.41
CA ARG A 67 12.69 3.24 -8.30
C ARG A 67 12.29 3.04 -6.85
N LEU A 68 10.99 3.07 -6.59
CA LEU A 68 10.39 2.83 -5.29
C LEU A 68 9.97 1.36 -5.18
N LEU A 69 10.23 0.76 -4.02
CA LEU A 69 9.68 -0.54 -3.65
C LEU A 69 8.33 -0.31 -3.00
N ILE A 70 7.28 -0.89 -3.61
CA ILE A 70 5.90 -0.71 -3.17
C ILE A 70 5.32 -2.08 -2.85
N PRO A 71 4.74 -2.28 -1.66
CA PRO A 71 4.00 -3.50 -1.37
C PRO A 71 2.91 -3.76 -2.42
N HIS A 72 2.82 -4.99 -2.94
CA HIS A 72 1.89 -5.33 -4.01
C HIS A 72 0.43 -4.97 -3.67
N ASN A 73 0.02 -5.21 -2.44
CA ASN A 73 -1.32 -4.93 -1.93
C ASN A 73 -1.67 -3.44 -1.86
N MET A 74 -0.67 -2.55 -1.89
CA MET A 74 -0.87 -1.09 -1.94
C MET A 74 -1.08 -0.55 -3.35
N LEU A 75 -0.69 -1.30 -4.38
CA LEU A 75 -0.85 -0.86 -5.77
C LEU A 75 -2.32 -0.60 -6.12
N GLY A 76 -3.26 -1.38 -5.59
CA GLY A 76 -4.69 -1.15 -5.78
C GLY A 76 -5.15 0.22 -5.26
N SER A 77 -4.62 0.66 -4.10
CA SER A 77 -4.92 1.98 -3.53
C SER A 77 -4.25 3.12 -4.32
N ILE A 78 -3.03 2.92 -4.80
CA ILE A 78 -2.32 3.94 -5.60
C ILE A 78 -2.94 4.09 -6.99
N ILE A 79 -3.25 2.97 -7.66
CA ILE A 79 -3.86 2.96 -9.00
C ILE A 79 -5.31 3.46 -8.93
N GLY A 80 -6.06 2.98 -7.95
CA GLY A 80 -7.48 3.28 -7.78
C GLY A 80 -8.36 2.66 -8.89
N ARG A 81 -9.69 2.68 -8.67
CA ARG A 81 -10.66 2.12 -9.62
C ARG A 81 -10.52 2.76 -11.00
N HIS A 82 -10.38 1.94 -12.04
CA HIS A 82 -10.15 2.35 -13.44
C HIS A 82 -8.90 3.22 -13.65
N GLY A 83 -7.91 3.14 -12.76
CA GLY A 83 -6.70 3.94 -12.82
C GLY A 83 -6.92 5.43 -12.51
N ARG A 84 -8.06 5.80 -11.90
CA ARG A 84 -8.39 7.22 -11.63
C ARG A 84 -7.36 7.88 -10.72
N LYS A 85 -6.90 7.19 -9.68
CA LYS A 85 -6.03 7.76 -8.65
C LYS A 85 -4.61 7.95 -9.17
N ILE A 86 -4.05 6.97 -9.89
CA ILE A 86 -2.76 7.14 -10.57
C ILE A 86 -2.81 8.20 -11.68
N LYS A 87 -3.89 8.28 -12.46
CA LYS A 87 -4.05 9.36 -13.46
C LYS A 87 -4.09 10.74 -12.82
N ALA A 88 -4.76 10.88 -11.68
CA ALA A 88 -4.78 12.12 -10.92
C ALA A 88 -3.37 12.47 -10.38
N MET A 89 -2.61 11.49 -9.88
CA MET A 89 -1.23 11.69 -9.43
C MET A 89 -0.29 12.12 -10.56
N HIS A 90 -0.42 11.51 -11.75
CA HIS A 90 0.31 11.95 -12.95
C HIS A 90 0.02 13.42 -13.25
N ALA A 91 -1.26 13.81 -13.24
CA ALA A 91 -1.68 15.17 -13.54
C ALA A 91 -1.28 16.19 -12.45
N SER A 92 -1.33 15.83 -11.17
CA SER A 92 -1.00 16.72 -10.04
C SER A 92 0.50 16.93 -9.88
N SER A 93 1.29 15.87 -10.05
CA SER A 93 2.74 15.90 -9.85
C SER A 93 3.52 16.28 -11.11
N GLY A 94 2.96 16.03 -12.29
CA GLY A 94 3.66 16.14 -13.57
C GLY A 94 4.80 15.11 -13.72
N ALA A 95 4.90 14.14 -12.81
CA ALA A 95 5.87 13.07 -12.87
C ALA A 95 5.34 11.90 -13.71
N GLN A 96 6.24 11.24 -14.44
CA GLN A 96 5.95 10.01 -15.13
C GLN A 96 6.07 8.82 -14.15
N ILE A 97 4.92 8.33 -13.70
CA ILE A 97 4.78 7.18 -12.79
C ILE A 97 4.50 5.90 -13.60
N SER A 98 5.36 4.90 -13.52
CA SER A 98 5.14 3.58 -14.12
C SER A 98 5.43 2.48 -13.11
N THR A 99 4.74 1.34 -13.24
CA THR A 99 4.95 0.17 -12.36
C THR A 99 5.36 -1.00 -13.22
N ARG A 100 6.34 -1.79 -12.76
CA ARG A 100 6.70 -3.06 -13.42
C ARG A 100 5.57 -4.08 -13.25
N GLU A 101 5.45 -5.03 -14.18
CA GLU A 101 4.37 -6.02 -14.15
C GLU A 101 4.58 -7.08 -13.06
N HIS A 102 5.83 -7.50 -12.83
CA HIS A 102 6.16 -8.59 -11.92
C HIS A 102 6.69 -8.12 -10.56
N MET A 103 6.33 -8.90 -9.53
CA MET A 103 6.90 -8.79 -8.18
C MET A 103 8.38 -9.14 -8.21
N LEU A 104 9.14 -8.62 -7.24
CA LEU A 104 10.52 -9.02 -7.05
C LEU A 104 10.63 -10.46 -6.53
N PRO A 105 11.69 -11.21 -6.89
CA PRO A 105 11.90 -12.56 -6.39
C PRO A 105 12.03 -12.54 -4.87
N ASN A 106 11.47 -13.56 -4.22
CA ASN A 106 11.47 -13.71 -2.75
C ASN A 106 10.90 -12.50 -1.98
N SER A 107 10.11 -11.66 -2.66
CA SER A 107 9.52 -10.46 -2.10
C SER A 107 8.05 -10.36 -2.51
N THR A 108 7.30 -9.59 -1.74
CA THR A 108 5.92 -9.21 -2.10
C THR A 108 5.82 -7.76 -2.57
N GLU A 109 6.95 -7.16 -2.94
CA GLU A 109 7.05 -5.80 -3.44
C GLU A 109 7.16 -5.76 -4.96
N HIS A 110 6.66 -4.67 -5.51
CA HIS A 110 6.75 -4.27 -6.91
C HIS A 110 7.64 -3.04 -7.04
N ILE A 111 8.34 -2.92 -8.17
CA ILE A 111 9.06 -1.70 -8.50
C ILE A 111 8.10 -0.72 -9.17
N MET A 112 7.96 0.45 -8.56
CA MET A 112 7.35 1.62 -9.16
C MET A 112 8.44 2.63 -9.55
N GLN A 113 8.55 2.93 -10.83
CA GLN A 113 9.47 3.92 -11.36
C GLN A 113 8.79 5.29 -11.42
N LEU A 114 9.50 6.30 -10.95
CA LEU A 114 9.04 7.68 -10.85
C LEU A 114 10.07 8.59 -11.52
N CYS A 115 9.72 9.18 -12.66
CA CYS A 115 10.61 10.03 -13.44
C CYS A 115 10.08 11.47 -13.52
N GLY A 116 10.96 12.45 -13.38
CA GLY A 116 10.61 13.87 -13.51
C GLY A 116 11.66 14.79 -12.91
N THR A 117 11.28 16.06 -12.73
CA THR A 117 12.08 17.02 -11.97
C THR A 117 12.09 16.66 -10.47
N SER A 118 13.02 17.22 -9.70
CA SER A 118 13.04 17.02 -8.24
C SER A 118 11.72 17.44 -7.59
N GLU A 119 11.10 18.53 -8.06
CA GLU A 119 9.80 19.01 -7.59
C GLU A 119 8.65 18.08 -7.98
N SER A 120 8.65 17.55 -9.20
CA SER A 120 7.65 16.56 -9.64
C SER A 120 7.73 15.28 -8.81
N ILE A 121 8.95 14.79 -8.56
CA ILE A 121 9.20 13.62 -7.71
C ILE A 121 8.71 13.87 -6.29
N ARG A 122 9.03 15.03 -5.71
CA ARG A 122 8.58 15.44 -4.37
C ARG A 122 7.06 15.35 -4.23
N ARG A 123 6.33 15.94 -5.17
CA ARG A 123 4.85 15.92 -5.17
C ARG A 123 4.29 14.51 -5.32
N ALA A 124 4.83 13.72 -6.24
CA ALA A 124 4.37 12.36 -6.47
C ALA A 124 4.62 11.45 -5.25
N VAL A 125 5.80 11.53 -4.63
CA VAL A 125 6.12 10.78 -3.40
C VAL A 125 5.14 11.14 -2.29
N ARG A 126 4.86 12.43 -2.09
CA ARG A 126 3.87 12.87 -1.09
C ARG A 126 2.51 12.22 -1.31
N ASP A 127 2.00 12.27 -2.54
CA ASP A 127 0.69 11.72 -2.88
C ASP A 127 0.67 10.18 -2.68
N ILE A 128 1.77 9.47 -3.00
CA ILE A 128 1.93 8.03 -2.72
C ILE A 128 1.94 7.75 -1.21
N CYS A 129 2.71 8.51 -0.42
CA CYS A 129 2.77 8.37 1.03
C CYS A 129 1.40 8.60 1.69
N LEU A 130 0.60 9.54 1.18
CA LEU A 130 -0.77 9.74 1.66
C LEU A 130 -1.66 8.52 1.39
N CYS A 131 -1.45 7.81 0.27
CA CYS A 131 -2.17 6.55 0.02
C CYS A 131 -1.78 5.45 1.00
N PHE A 132 -0.52 5.46 1.44
CA PHE A 132 -0.06 4.53 2.46
C PHE A 132 -0.71 4.77 3.79
N LEU A 133 -0.90 6.03 4.20
CA LEU A 133 -1.60 6.34 5.44
C LEU A 133 -3.10 6.04 5.38
N GLU A 134 -3.74 6.24 4.22
CA GLU A 134 -5.17 5.93 4.06
C GLU A 134 -5.48 4.44 4.26
N ASP A 135 -4.56 3.55 3.90
CA ASP A 135 -4.74 2.10 3.96
C ASP A 135 -3.54 1.40 4.67
N ASP A 136 -3.04 1.94 5.79
CA ASP A 136 -1.85 1.43 6.50
C ASP A 136 -1.96 -0.05 6.91
N GLU A 137 -3.18 -0.51 7.21
CA GLU A 137 -3.50 -1.91 7.53
C GLU A 137 -3.12 -2.89 6.39
N LEU A 138 -2.96 -2.38 5.16
CA LEU A 138 -2.55 -3.18 4.04
C LEU A 138 -1.04 -3.44 4.01
N CYS A 139 -0.21 -2.65 4.66
CA CYS A 139 1.23 -2.94 4.74
C CYS A 139 1.53 -4.19 5.58
N ALA A 140 0.57 -4.68 6.39
CA ALA A 140 0.75 -5.85 7.22
C ALA A 140 0.96 -7.13 6.39
N GLY A 141 2.06 -7.85 6.66
CA GLY A 141 2.40 -9.11 5.99
C GLY A 141 3.23 -8.97 4.71
N THR A 142 3.69 -7.77 4.37
CA THR A 142 4.63 -7.57 3.25
C THR A 142 5.98 -8.19 3.58
N VAL A 143 6.41 -9.15 2.75
CA VAL A 143 7.79 -9.62 2.70
C VAL A 143 8.60 -8.59 1.90
N LEU A 144 9.49 -7.89 2.59
CA LEU A 144 10.37 -6.87 1.99
C LEU A 144 11.45 -7.53 1.13
N PHE A 145 11.81 -6.87 0.03
CA PHE A 145 12.90 -7.30 -0.82
C PHE A 145 14.23 -7.19 -0.06
N HIS A 146 14.96 -8.30 -0.05
CA HIS A 146 16.30 -8.37 0.51
C HIS A 146 17.27 -8.76 -0.60
N PRO A 147 18.16 -7.86 -1.05
CA PRO A 147 19.01 -8.15 -2.19
C PRO A 147 20.02 -9.28 -1.91
N ALA A 148 20.34 -9.55 -0.64
CA ALA A 148 21.32 -10.56 -0.22
C ALA A 148 20.70 -11.95 0.04
N ALA A 149 19.39 -12.10 -0.09
CA ALA A 149 18.76 -13.40 0.11
C ALA A 149 19.21 -14.33 -1.04
N PRO A 150 19.87 -15.47 -0.75
CA PRO A 150 20.16 -16.45 -1.80
C PRO A 150 18.85 -16.88 -2.47
N ASP A 151 18.92 -17.27 -3.75
CA ASP A 151 17.88 -18.07 -4.41
C ASP A 151 17.75 -19.38 -3.64
N GLN A 152 17.08 -19.34 -2.48
CA GLN A 152 16.63 -20.55 -1.85
C GLN A 152 15.57 -21.14 -2.79
N PRO A 153 15.65 -22.43 -3.14
CA PRO A 153 14.53 -23.13 -3.72
C PRO A 153 13.43 -23.14 -2.65
N SER A 154 12.60 -22.10 -2.66
CA SER A 154 11.42 -22.03 -1.82
C SER A 154 10.60 -23.27 -2.13
N SER A 155 10.19 -24.02 -1.10
CA SER A 155 9.03 -24.90 -1.15
C SER A 155 7.95 -24.21 -1.98
N PRO A 156 7.26 -24.89 -2.92
CA PRO A 156 6.56 -24.25 -4.03
C PRO A 156 5.68 -23.11 -3.51
N VAL A 157 6.20 -21.89 -3.57
CA VAL A 157 5.41 -20.69 -3.49
C VAL A 157 4.71 -20.73 -4.83
N THR A 158 3.51 -21.31 -4.84
CA THR A 158 2.59 -21.27 -5.97
C THR A 158 2.62 -19.85 -6.50
N GLN A 159 3.32 -19.62 -7.61
CA GLN A 159 3.34 -18.32 -8.27
C GLN A 159 1.89 -18.01 -8.63
N PRO A 160 1.28 -16.97 -8.07
CA PRO A 160 -0.03 -16.53 -8.51
C PRO A 160 0.22 -15.44 -9.52
N THR A 161 0.04 -15.83 -10.77
CA THR A 161 -0.16 -14.94 -11.91
C THR A 161 -1.50 -14.20 -11.84
N GLY A 162 -1.96 -13.82 -10.65
CA GLY A 162 -3.20 -13.09 -10.43
C GLY A 162 -3.21 -12.54 -9.00
N THR A 163 -3.77 -11.35 -8.83
CA THR A 163 -4.02 -10.69 -7.53
C THR A 163 -4.36 -11.72 -6.46
N ARG A 164 -3.40 -12.09 -5.57
CA ARG A 164 -3.71 -13.10 -4.54
C ARG A 164 -4.86 -12.54 -3.70
N PRO A 165 -5.91 -13.33 -3.44
CA PRO A 165 -6.83 -12.98 -2.37
C PRO A 165 -5.99 -12.87 -1.10
N PHE A 166 -6.02 -11.70 -0.46
CA PHE A 166 -5.36 -11.50 0.81
C PHE A 166 -6.38 -11.62 1.93
N THR A 167 -5.94 -12.20 3.04
CA THR A 167 -6.76 -12.44 4.22
C THR A 167 -6.52 -11.31 5.22
N ARG A 168 -7.59 -10.65 5.67
CA ARG A 168 -7.55 -9.68 6.77
C ARG A 168 -8.52 -10.07 7.86
N GLU A 169 -8.11 -9.83 9.10
CA GLU A 169 -8.91 -10.04 10.29
C GLU A 169 -9.36 -8.69 10.86
N ILE A 170 -10.66 -8.57 11.12
CA ILE A 170 -11.30 -7.39 11.73
C ILE A 170 -11.92 -7.82 13.04
N ASP A 171 -11.57 -7.14 14.13
CA ASP A 171 -12.18 -7.40 15.43
C ASP A 171 -13.47 -6.60 15.60
N VAL A 172 -14.59 -7.29 15.81
CA VAL A 172 -15.88 -6.67 16.08
C VAL A 172 -16.36 -7.01 17.49
N PRO A 173 -17.12 -6.14 18.16
CA PRO A 173 -17.72 -6.46 19.46
C PRO A 173 -18.61 -7.71 19.37
N SER A 174 -18.48 -8.64 20.32
CA SER A 174 -19.23 -9.91 20.30
C SER A 174 -20.75 -9.70 20.30
N ASP A 175 -21.24 -8.64 20.95
CA ASP A 175 -22.66 -8.29 21.02
C ASP A 175 -23.24 -7.75 19.69
N MET A 176 -22.38 -7.41 18.72
CA MET A 176 -22.74 -6.98 17.37
C MET A 176 -22.80 -8.13 16.36
N VAL A 177 -22.10 -9.25 16.62
CA VAL A 177 -21.97 -10.38 15.68
C VAL A 177 -23.32 -10.91 15.22
N GLY A 178 -24.28 -11.07 16.13
CA GLY A 178 -25.63 -11.53 15.77
C GLY A 178 -26.35 -10.60 14.79
N SER A 179 -26.13 -9.28 14.89
CA SER A 179 -26.66 -8.30 13.94
C SER A 179 -25.95 -8.38 12.59
N ILE A 180 -24.63 -8.55 12.60
CA ILE A 180 -23.79 -8.68 11.39
C ILE A 180 -24.20 -9.92 10.59
N ILE A 181 -24.44 -11.05 11.26
CA ILE A 181 -24.94 -12.28 10.61
C ILE A 181 -26.36 -12.06 10.09
N GLY A 182 -27.24 -11.50 10.92
CA GLY A 182 -28.65 -11.32 10.59
C GLY A 182 -29.47 -12.61 10.70
N ARG A 183 -30.80 -12.50 10.65
CA ARG A 183 -31.70 -13.66 10.74
C ARG A 183 -31.44 -14.60 9.57
N GLY A 184 -31.11 -15.86 9.84
CA GLY A 184 -30.77 -16.85 8.81
C GLY A 184 -29.54 -16.49 7.96
N GLY A 185 -28.64 -15.62 8.45
CA GLY A 185 -27.46 -15.19 7.69
C GLY A 185 -27.73 -14.14 6.61
N THR A 186 -28.93 -13.54 6.60
CA THR A 186 -29.35 -12.57 5.56
C THR A 186 -28.37 -11.41 5.38
N ASN A 187 -27.95 -10.77 6.46
CA ASN A 187 -27.08 -9.60 6.40
C ASN A 187 -25.66 -9.96 5.94
N ILE A 188 -25.06 -11.01 6.50
CA ILE A 188 -23.70 -11.42 6.09
C ILE A 188 -23.68 -11.92 4.65
N ASN A 189 -24.71 -12.65 4.21
CA ASN A 189 -24.81 -13.11 2.82
C ASN A 189 -24.99 -11.95 1.85
N GLU A 190 -25.71 -10.90 2.24
CA GLU A 190 -25.80 -9.67 1.46
C GLU A 190 -24.47 -8.93 1.40
N MET A 191 -23.74 -8.81 2.52
CA MET A 191 -22.40 -8.22 2.53
C MET A 191 -21.47 -8.97 1.58
N LYS A 192 -21.43 -10.31 1.65
CA LYS A 192 -20.66 -11.17 0.73
C LYS A 192 -21.02 -10.89 -0.73
N ARG A 193 -22.32 -10.85 -1.04
CA ARG A 193 -22.84 -10.61 -2.39
C ARG A 193 -22.47 -9.23 -2.92
N MET A 194 -22.62 -8.18 -2.11
CA MET A 194 -22.36 -6.80 -2.53
C MET A 194 -20.88 -6.46 -2.60
N SER A 195 -20.08 -7.00 -1.68
CA SER A 195 -18.63 -6.80 -1.73
C SER A 195 -17.97 -7.67 -2.81
N GLY A 196 -18.59 -8.81 -3.13
CA GLY A 196 -17.97 -9.89 -3.88
C GLY A 196 -16.86 -10.54 -3.06
N ALA A 197 -17.02 -10.59 -1.73
CA ALA A 197 -15.99 -11.09 -0.84
C ALA A 197 -16.37 -12.29 -0.01
N GLU A 198 -15.40 -13.16 0.27
CA GLU A 198 -15.55 -14.18 1.28
C GLU A 198 -15.37 -13.57 2.68
N ILE A 199 -16.39 -13.72 3.51
CA ILE A 199 -16.45 -13.20 4.88
C ILE A 199 -16.72 -14.37 5.83
N VAL A 200 -15.80 -14.65 6.74
CA VAL A 200 -15.89 -15.72 7.73
C VAL A 200 -15.83 -15.11 9.11
N ILE A 201 -16.79 -15.46 9.97
CA ILE A 201 -16.77 -15.01 11.37
C ILE A 201 -16.27 -16.19 12.22
N ALA A 202 -15.29 -15.94 13.08
CA ALA A 202 -14.79 -16.94 14.03
C ALA A 202 -15.95 -17.49 14.87
N LYS A 203 -15.94 -18.79 15.21
CA LYS A 203 -17.05 -19.42 15.95
C LYS A 203 -17.15 -18.94 17.41
N ALA A 204 -16.03 -18.49 17.97
CA ALA A 204 -15.91 -18.03 19.35
C ALA A 204 -15.24 -16.65 19.39
N PRO A 205 -15.51 -15.85 20.43
CA PRO A 205 -14.74 -14.64 20.71
C PRO A 205 -13.27 -14.98 20.99
N ARG A 206 -12.39 -13.99 20.82
CA ARG A 206 -10.98 -14.11 21.17
C ARG A 206 -10.84 -14.29 22.68
N GLU A 207 -9.90 -15.16 23.08
CA GLU A 207 -9.72 -15.55 24.47
C GLU A 207 -9.41 -14.33 25.36
N GLY A 208 -10.24 -14.14 26.40
CA GLY A 208 -10.09 -13.01 27.34
C GLY A 208 -10.62 -11.65 26.87
N VAL A 209 -11.28 -11.55 25.68
CA VAL A 209 -11.77 -10.28 25.13
C VAL A 209 -13.21 -10.41 24.60
N GLU A 210 -14.09 -9.44 24.86
CA GLU A 210 -15.46 -9.36 24.28
C GLU A 210 -15.47 -8.95 22.80
N ARG A 211 -14.55 -9.52 22.01
CA ARG A 211 -14.40 -9.26 20.58
C ARG A 211 -14.29 -10.56 19.82
N GLN A 212 -14.87 -10.59 18.62
CA GLN A 212 -14.86 -11.73 17.73
C GLN A 212 -14.22 -11.35 16.41
N THR A 213 -13.42 -12.25 15.85
CA THR A 213 -12.71 -12.01 14.60
C THR A 213 -13.65 -12.23 13.41
N VAL A 214 -13.65 -11.27 12.49
CA VAL A 214 -14.22 -11.39 11.14
C VAL A 214 -13.06 -11.44 10.14
N THR A 215 -12.89 -12.57 9.50
CA THR A 215 -11.90 -12.80 8.46
C THR A 215 -12.51 -12.49 7.09
N ILE A 216 -11.87 -11.60 6.32
CA ILE A 216 -12.25 -11.27 4.94
C ILE A 216 -11.12 -11.70 4.02
N VAL A 217 -11.43 -12.52 3.02
CA VAL A 217 -10.46 -13.08 2.06
C VAL A 217 -10.83 -12.62 0.66
N GLU A 218 -10.07 -11.69 0.05
CA GLU A 218 -10.39 -11.21 -1.30
C GLU A 218 -9.38 -10.26 -1.96
N THR A 219 -9.68 -9.79 -3.17
CA THR A 219 -9.07 -8.60 -3.82
C THR A 219 -9.27 -7.29 -3.02
N TYR A 220 -8.43 -6.26 -3.25
CA TYR A 220 -8.46 -4.99 -2.49
C TYR A 220 -9.80 -4.26 -2.59
N ASP A 221 -10.35 -4.16 -3.80
CA ASP A 221 -11.62 -3.49 -4.03
C ASP A 221 -12.78 -4.21 -3.32
N ALA A 222 -12.76 -5.55 -3.31
CA ALA A 222 -13.78 -6.35 -2.63
C ALA A 222 -13.63 -6.29 -1.11
N TYR A 223 -12.40 -6.38 -0.57
CA TYR A 223 -12.11 -6.16 0.85
C TYR A 223 -12.59 -4.77 1.32
N LYS A 224 -12.25 -3.71 0.58
CA LYS A 224 -12.63 -2.34 0.93
C LYS A 224 -14.14 -2.17 0.98
N ARG A 225 -14.87 -2.71 0.00
CA ARG A 225 -16.34 -2.74 0.01
C ARG A 225 -16.90 -3.51 1.20
N ALA A 226 -16.39 -4.71 1.45
CA ALA A 226 -16.83 -5.56 2.57
C ALA A 226 -16.63 -4.85 3.91
N ARG A 227 -15.46 -4.24 4.11
CA ARG A 227 -15.10 -3.48 5.31
C ARG A 227 -16.03 -2.28 5.52
N THR A 228 -16.30 -1.50 4.47
CA THR A 228 -17.24 -0.37 4.55
C THR A 228 -18.64 -0.83 4.94
N LEU A 229 -19.18 -1.86 4.26
CA LEU A 229 -20.50 -2.41 4.57
C LEU A 229 -20.59 -2.93 6.01
N LEU A 230 -19.53 -3.62 6.48
CA LEU A 230 -19.44 -4.14 7.84
C LEU A 230 -19.48 -3.01 8.87
N TYR A 231 -18.62 -1.99 8.74
CA TYR A 231 -18.58 -0.88 9.69
C TYR A 231 -19.84 -0.03 9.68
N GLU A 232 -20.41 0.25 8.51
CA GLU A 232 -21.69 0.94 8.41
C GLU A 232 -22.81 0.18 9.13
N HIS A 233 -22.85 -1.15 8.98
CA HIS A 233 -23.85 -1.97 9.65
C HIS A 233 -23.71 -1.97 11.17
N ILE A 234 -22.46 -2.07 11.66
CA ILE A 234 -22.14 -1.97 13.08
C ILE A 234 -22.58 -0.61 13.63
N GLU A 235 -22.25 0.48 12.94
CA GLU A 235 -22.58 1.82 13.40
C GLU A 235 -24.10 2.07 13.41
N LYS A 236 -24.81 1.67 12.34
CA LYS A 236 -26.27 1.73 12.26
C LYS A 236 -26.92 0.95 13.40
N THR A 237 -26.44 -0.26 13.68
CA THR A 237 -26.93 -1.10 14.79
C THR A 237 -26.67 -0.44 16.14
N ARG A 238 -25.48 0.13 16.35
CA ARG A 238 -25.12 0.81 17.61
C ARG A 238 -26.02 2.03 17.87
N ARG A 239 -26.27 2.84 16.84
CA ARG A 239 -27.17 4.00 16.92
C ARG A 239 -28.62 3.59 17.25
N ALA A 240 -29.14 2.55 16.59
CA ALA A 240 -30.50 2.06 16.82
C ALA A 240 -30.70 1.44 18.22
N ARG A 241 -29.67 0.80 18.79
CA ARG A 241 -29.71 0.31 20.18
C ARG A 241 -29.68 1.45 21.19
N HIS A 242 -28.95 2.52 20.90
CA HIS A 242 -28.87 3.69 21.78
C HIS A 242 -30.19 4.49 21.81
N SER A 243 -30.88 4.61 20.67
CA SER A 243 -32.17 5.31 20.59
C SER A 243 -33.34 4.57 21.26
N ARG A 244 -33.25 3.25 21.45
CA ARG A 244 -34.27 2.43 22.14
C ARG A 244 -34.12 2.39 23.67
N ARG A 245 -33.01 2.91 24.20
CA ARG A 245 -32.71 2.93 25.64
C ARG A 245 -32.99 4.29 26.30
N LYS A 246 -33.35 5.30 25.51
CA LYS A 246 -33.95 6.56 25.97
C LYS A 246 -35.46 6.47 25.84
#